data_AF-A0A6G4VFS6-F1
#
_entry.id   AF-A0A6G4VFS6-F1
#
_cell.length_a   1.000
_cell.length_b   1.000
_cell.length_c   1.000
_cell.angle_alpha   90.00
_cell.angle_beta   90.00
_cell.angle_gamma   90.00
#
_symmetry.space_group_name_H-M   'P 1'
#
loop_
_entity.id
_entity.type
_entity.pdbx_description
1 polymer ?
#
loop_
_entity_poly.entity_id
_entity_poly.type
_entity_poly.pdbx_seq_one_letter_code
_entity_poly.pdbx_strand_id
1 'polypeptide(L)'
;MTSFDSPPQLNVWRALLALAVVFVMLATTGWTVVRNHRAAATPLEASLSAWERGHIAGLRLPDPDSAPARLTRFFASLDAPQRARLATRYPLAVGNMNGAPVELRYRANRIAIDQARRTERQRMHDERLSPAGQHEAGRRMHRYEDLLQKDRQILAFDPLGAGRVAEVFGDLGKAQRISVVVPGVDTDVLNFQRTDREFSAPVGMARSLYLEERTASPATRTAVIAWADYTAPSGLGMDAATGVRAEQGAVRLDALVRTLPGRSPVALYCHSYGSVVCGVAAHTLPSRVSDIAVAGSPGMRVANAAQLHTSARVWATRDADDWIQDVPYLEVGGLGHGADPVSSGFGARVLSAQGAKGHAGYFEPGTESLRNFAEIGIGAYRAVSCAHEDDVCQKGLSDMAEAGRA
;
A
#
# COMPACT_ATOMS: atom_id res chain seq x y z
N MET A 1 -29.30 -7.90 -62.89
CA MET A 1 -28.59 -7.10 -61.89
C MET A 1 -29.25 -5.72 -61.84
N THR A 2 -30.03 -5.44 -60.80
CA THR A 2 -30.46 -4.08 -60.45
C THR A 2 -30.45 -4.02 -58.92
N SER A 3 -29.49 -3.25 -58.40
CA SER A 3 -29.29 -2.98 -56.97
C SER A 3 -30.44 -2.11 -56.47
N PHE A 4 -31.13 -2.54 -55.42
CA PHE A 4 -32.01 -1.67 -54.64
C PHE A 4 -31.16 -0.94 -53.60
N ASP A 5 -30.58 0.20 -53.98
CA ASP A 5 -30.03 1.14 -53.02
C ASP A 5 -31.20 1.79 -52.26
N SER A 6 -31.36 1.40 -51.00
CA SER A 6 -32.27 2.08 -50.07
C SER A 6 -31.72 3.48 -49.79
N PRO A 7 -32.57 4.54 -49.80
CA PRO A 7 -32.09 5.90 -49.65
C PRO A 7 -31.44 6.12 -48.26
N PRO A 8 -30.36 6.91 -48.18
CA PRO A 8 -29.48 7.01 -47.00
C PRO A 8 -30.19 7.41 -45.71
N GLN A 9 -31.34 8.10 -45.80
CA GLN A 9 -32.13 8.53 -44.64
C GLN A 9 -32.79 7.37 -43.87
N LEU A 10 -33.15 6.28 -44.54
CA LEU A 10 -33.79 5.12 -43.91
C LEU A 10 -32.80 4.29 -43.09
N ASN A 11 -31.54 4.22 -43.52
CA ASN A 11 -30.47 3.53 -42.79
C ASN A 11 -30.05 4.31 -41.54
N VAL A 12 -30.00 5.64 -41.61
CA VAL A 12 -29.72 6.51 -40.46
C VAL A 12 -30.83 6.38 -39.40
N TRP A 13 -32.10 6.38 -39.81
CA TRP A 13 -33.21 6.21 -38.87
C TRP A 13 -33.24 4.84 -38.20
N ARG A 14 -32.90 3.77 -38.92
CA ARG A 14 -32.78 2.41 -38.35
C ARG A 14 -31.61 2.30 -37.38
N ALA A 15 -30.47 2.93 -37.67
CA ALA A 15 -29.31 2.97 -36.78
C ALA A 15 -29.61 3.75 -35.49
N LEU A 16 -30.31 4.89 -35.58
CA LEU A 16 -30.72 5.67 -34.42
C LEU A 16 -31.74 4.92 -33.54
N LEU A 17 -32.70 4.22 -34.14
CA LEU A 17 -33.64 3.37 -33.40
C LEU A 17 -32.92 2.20 -32.70
N ALA A 18 -31.96 1.56 -33.37
CA ALA A 18 -31.17 0.49 -32.76
C ALA A 18 -30.33 1.02 -31.57
N LEU A 19 -29.69 2.19 -31.73
CA LEU A 19 -28.95 2.86 -30.64
C LEU A 19 -29.87 3.25 -29.48
N ALA A 20 -31.07 3.75 -29.75
CA ALA A 20 -32.05 4.08 -28.73
C ALA A 20 -32.50 2.84 -27.95
N VAL A 21 -32.75 1.71 -28.63
CA VAL A 21 -33.09 0.44 -27.99
C VAL A 21 -31.94 -0.09 -27.14
N VAL A 22 -30.70 -0.05 -27.66
CA VAL A 22 -29.50 -0.43 -26.90
C VAL A 22 -29.31 0.47 -25.67
N PHE A 23 -29.50 1.78 -25.81
CA PHE A 23 -29.41 2.72 -24.70
C PHE A 23 -30.51 2.49 -23.67
N VAL A 24 -31.75 2.21 -24.08
CA VAL A 24 -32.86 1.86 -23.17
C VAL A 24 -32.60 0.51 -22.48
N MET A 25 -32.04 -0.48 -23.18
CA MET A 25 -31.65 -1.75 -22.57
C MET A 25 -30.49 -1.58 -21.58
N LEU A 26 -29.47 -0.78 -21.90
CA LEU A 26 -28.36 -0.44 -21.00
C LEU A 26 -28.83 0.39 -19.81
N ALA A 27 -29.76 1.33 -20.02
CA ALA A 27 -30.34 2.12 -18.96
C ALA A 27 -31.22 1.26 -18.04
N THR A 28 -32.03 0.34 -18.58
CA THR A 28 -32.92 -0.53 -17.77
C THR A 28 -32.16 -1.64 -17.05
N THR A 29 -31.13 -2.24 -17.67
CA THR A 29 -30.20 -3.18 -16.99
C THR A 29 -29.32 -2.46 -15.98
N GLY A 30 -28.82 -1.25 -16.30
CA GLY A 30 -28.10 -0.40 -15.36
C GLY A 30 -28.94 0.02 -14.15
N TRP A 31 -30.21 0.39 -14.35
CA TRP A 31 -31.10 0.82 -13.27
C TRP A 31 -31.55 -0.33 -12.35
N THR A 32 -31.69 -1.56 -12.89
CA THR A 32 -32.06 -2.74 -12.10
C THR A 32 -30.88 -3.28 -11.29
N VAL A 33 -29.64 -3.23 -11.81
CA VAL A 33 -28.42 -3.53 -11.04
C VAL A 33 -28.19 -2.50 -9.93
N VAL A 34 -28.42 -1.21 -10.19
CA VAL A 34 -28.24 -0.14 -9.20
C VAL A 34 -29.29 -0.18 -8.07
N ARG A 35 -30.53 -0.60 -8.35
CA ARG A 35 -31.58 -0.70 -7.30
C ARG A 35 -31.46 -1.92 -6.39
N ASN A 36 -30.89 -3.02 -6.86
CA ASN A 36 -30.69 -4.23 -6.04
C ASN A 36 -29.42 -4.17 -5.16
N HIS A 37 -28.61 -3.12 -5.29
CA HIS A 37 -27.54 -2.80 -4.36
C HIS A 37 -27.91 -1.54 -3.54
N ARG A 38 -28.90 -1.65 -2.65
CA ARG A 38 -28.70 -1.03 -1.32
C ARG A 38 -27.54 -1.80 -0.70
N ALA A 39 -26.32 -1.40 -1.02
CA ALA A 39 -25.12 -2.14 -0.65
C ALA A 39 -25.17 -2.44 0.85
N ALA A 40 -25.18 -3.73 1.19
CA ALA A 40 -24.99 -4.12 2.57
C ALA A 40 -23.68 -3.47 3.05
N ALA A 41 -23.69 -2.86 4.24
CA ALA A 41 -22.51 -2.21 4.80
C ALA A 41 -21.32 -3.17 4.75
N THR A 42 -20.16 -2.67 4.36
CA THR A 42 -18.93 -3.48 4.29
C THR A 42 -18.58 -4.02 5.68
N PRO A 43 -17.79 -5.11 5.81
CA PRO A 43 -17.42 -5.63 7.13
C PRO A 43 -16.78 -4.57 8.05
N LEU A 44 -15.95 -3.69 7.49
CA LEU A 44 -15.33 -2.58 8.22
C LEU A 44 -16.36 -1.52 8.61
N GLU A 45 -17.21 -1.06 7.69
CA GLU A 45 -18.30 -0.11 7.97
C GLU A 45 -19.26 -0.63 9.04
N ALA A 46 -19.60 -1.92 8.99
CA ALA A 46 -20.43 -2.57 10.00
C ALA A 46 -19.75 -2.56 11.38
N SER A 47 -18.43 -2.83 11.44
CA SER A 47 -17.67 -2.75 12.68
C SER A 47 -17.57 -1.33 13.23
N LEU A 48 -17.40 -0.32 12.37
CA LEU A 48 -17.37 1.10 12.74
C LEU A 48 -18.74 1.59 13.22
N SER A 49 -19.79 1.27 12.48
CA SER A 49 -21.18 1.56 12.86
C SER A 49 -21.54 0.94 14.23
N ALA A 50 -21.07 -0.28 14.49
CA ALA A 50 -21.27 -0.93 15.78
C ALA A 50 -20.46 -0.26 16.91
N TRP A 51 -19.26 0.25 16.61
CA TRP A 51 -18.44 1.03 17.53
C TRP A 51 -19.10 2.36 17.91
N GLU A 52 -19.66 3.11 16.96
CA GLU A 52 -20.32 4.42 17.21
C GLU A 52 -21.51 4.34 18.16
N ARG A 53 -22.18 3.18 18.19
CA ARG A 53 -23.28 2.84 19.12
C ARG A 53 -22.80 2.12 20.38
N GLY A 54 -21.50 1.83 20.45
CA GLY A 54 -20.88 1.07 21.51
C GLY A 54 -20.68 1.88 22.79
N HIS A 55 -20.57 1.15 23.89
CA HIS A 55 -20.28 1.68 25.22
C HIS A 55 -19.24 0.80 25.91
N ILE A 56 -18.42 1.40 26.76
CA ILE A 56 -17.50 0.69 27.65
C ILE A 56 -17.55 1.34 29.04
N ALA A 57 -17.71 0.53 30.08
CA ALA A 57 -17.85 1.00 31.46
C ALA A 57 -18.92 2.11 31.64
N GLY A 58 -20.05 1.98 30.95
CA GLY A 58 -21.17 2.95 31.01
C GLY A 58 -20.97 4.24 30.20
N LEU A 59 -19.81 4.43 29.55
CA LEU A 59 -19.51 5.60 28.73
C LEU A 59 -19.61 5.26 27.24
N ARG A 60 -20.12 6.19 26.44
CA ARG A 60 -20.17 6.07 24.98
C ARG A 60 -18.75 6.06 24.40
N LEU A 61 -18.51 5.21 23.41
CA LEU A 61 -17.24 5.19 22.69
C LEU A 61 -17.02 6.51 21.90
N PRO A 62 -15.78 6.99 21.77
CA PRO A 62 -15.48 8.16 20.97
C PRO A 62 -15.77 7.90 19.49
N ASP A 63 -16.02 8.97 18.74
CA ASP A 63 -16.11 8.92 17.27
C ASP A 63 -14.83 8.26 16.70
N PRO A 64 -14.95 7.20 15.87
CA PRO A 64 -13.81 6.48 15.33
C PRO A 64 -12.92 7.32 14.40
N ASP A 65 -13.44 8.41 13.83
CA ASP A 65 -12.70 9.36 12.98
C ASP A 65 -12.13 10.55 13.78
N SER A 66 -12.25 10.51 15.11
CA SER A 66 -11.58 11.48 15.99
C SER A 66 -10.08 11.53 15.74
N ALA A 67 -9.48 12.71 15.97
CA ALA A 67 -8.04 12.89 15.89
C ALA A 67 -7.27 11.79 16.66
N PRO A 68 -6.18 11.22 16.11
CA PRO A 68 -5.48 10.09 16.71
C PRO A 68 -5.07 10.30 18.18
N ALA A 69 -4.63 11.51 18.54
CA ALA A 69 -4.27 11.85 19.92
C ALA A 69 -5.45 11.75 20.91
N ARG A 70 -6.70 11.95 20.44
CA ARG A 70 -7.90 11.74 21.26
C ARG A 70 -8.17 10.25 21.45
N LEU A 71 -8.07 9.46 20.38
CA LEU A 71 -8.24 8.00 20.43
C LEU A 71 -7.17 7.33 21.29
N THR A 72 -5.91 7.76 21.18
CA THR A 72 -4.82 7.29 22.04
C THR A 72 -5.09 7.56 23.52
N ARG A 73 -5.51 8.78 23.89
CA ARG A 73 -5.88 9.09 25.28
C ARG A 73 -7.05 8.25 25.76
N PHE A 74 -8.05 8.03 24.91
CA PHE A 74 -9.16 7.15 25.22
C PHE A 74 -8.67 5.73 25.53
N PHE A 75 -7.91 5.09 24.64
CA PHE A 75 -7.39 3.75 24.92
C PHE A 75 -6.48 3.72 26.15
N ALA A 76 -5.65 4.74 26.35
CA ALA A 76 -4.78 4.85 27.52
C ALA A 76 -5.56 4.88 28.84
N SER A 77 -6.76 5.48 28.85
CA SER A 77 -7.65 5.51 30.03
C SER A 77 -8.28 4.17 30.38
N LEU A 78 -8.28 3.20 29.46
CA LEU A 78 -8.88 1.88 29.65
C LEU A 78 -7.89 0.91 30.30
N ASP A 79 -8.40 0.02 31.14
CA ASP A 79 -7.67 -1.15 31.64
C ASP A 79 -7.49 -2.23 30.55
N ALA A 80 -6.62 -3.22 30.81
CA ALA A 80 -6.33 -4.27 29.84
C ALA A 80 -7.58 -5.13 29.47
N PRO A 81 -8.43 -5.56 30.43
CA PRO A 81 -9.70 -6.22 30.11
C PRO A 81 -10.65 -5.41 29.23
N GLN A 82 -10.78 -4.10 29.46
CA GLN A 82 -11.61 -3.18 28.67
C GLN A 82 -11.09 -3.09 27.24
N ARG A 83 -9.79 -2.87 27.05
CA ARG A 83 -9.17 -2.85 25.71
C ARG A 83 -9.38 -4.18 24.98
N ALA A 84 -9.16 -5.30 25.67
CA ALA A 84 -9.37 -6.63 25.13
C ALA A 84 -10.82 -6.85 24.66
N ARG A 85 -11.81 -6.41 25.47
CA ARG A 85 -13.23 -6.48 25.09
C ARG A 85 -13.53 -5.65 23.83
N LEU A 86 -12.94 -4.47 23.70
CA LEU A 86 -13.12 -3.64 22.49
C LEU A 86 -12.53 -4.32 21.25
N ALA A 87 -11.31 -4.87 21.33
CA ALA A 87 -10.70 -5.61 20.23
C ALA A 87 -11.51 -6.83 19.82
N THR A 88 -12.13 -7.54 20.77
CA THR A 88 -13.00 -8.69 20.46
C THR A 88 -14.34 -8.28 19.86
N ARG A 89 -14.95 -7.20 20.34
CA ARG A 89 -16.29 -6.77 19.91
C ARG A 89 -16.27 -5.99 18.59
N TYR A 90 -15.18 -5.27 18.32
CA TYR A 90 -15.04 -4.38 17.16
C TYR A 90 -13.69 -4.60 16.45
N PRO A 91 -13.40 -5.83 15.98
CA PRO A 91 -12.05 -6.20 15.57
C PRO A 91 -11.55 -5.40 14.37
N LEU A 92 -12.39 -5.21 13.33
CA LEU A 92 -12.02 -4.42 12.15
C LEU A 92 -11.89 -2.93 12.48
N ALA A 93 -12.76 -2.39 13.33
CA ALA A 93 -12.64 -0.99 13.76
C ALA A 93 -11.34 -0.78 14.56
N VAL A 94 -11.14 -1.51 15.65
CA VAL A 94 -9.95 -1.36 16.51
C VAL A 94 -8.66 -1.69 15.76
N GLY A 95 -8.67 -2.71 14.90
CA GLY A 95 -7.52 -3.14 14.09
C GLY A 95 -7.03 -2.08 13.10
N ASN A 96 -7.95 -1.29 12.54
CA ASN A 96 -7.64 -0.22 11.59
C ASN A 96 -7.65 1.19 12.23
N MET A 97 -7.92 1.30 13.53
CA MET A 97 -8.08 2.58 14.20
C MET A 97 -6.75 3.27 14.45
N ASN A 98 -6.57 4.39 13.77
CA ASN A 98 -5.46 5.30 13.99
C ASN A 98 -5.50 5.88 15.41
N GLY A 99 -4.44 5.61 16.19
CA GLY A 99 -4.37 5.98 17.61
C GLY A 99 -4.68 4.85 18.59
N ALA A 100 -5.15 3.68 18.12
CA ALA A 100 -5.20 2.47 18.94
C ALA A 100 -3.78 1.94 19.24
N PRO A 101 -3.51 1.39 20.44
CA PRO A 101 -2.21 0.78 20.75
C PRO A 101 -1.85 -0.31 19.74
N VAL A 102 -0.60 -0.34 19.30
CA VAL A 102 -0.10 -1.26 18.26
C VAL A 102 -0.42 -2.73 18.59
N GLU A 103 -0.11 -3.19 19.81
CA GLU A 103 -0.42 -4.55 20.26
C GLU A 103 -1.93 -4.86 20.24
N LEU A 104 -2.76 -3.84 20.50
CA LEU A 104 -4.21 -3.99 20.45
C LEU A 104 -4.68 -4.16 19.00
N ARG A 105 -4.07 -3.43 18.06
CA ARG A 105 -4.34 -3.57 16.62
C ARG A 105 -3.97 -4.96 16.12
N TYR A 106 -2.80 -5.48 16.48
CA TYR A 106 -2.39 -6.85 16.14
C TYR A 106 -3.39 -7.90 16.63
N ARG A 107 -3.82 -7.78 17.89
CA ARG A 107 -4.83 -8.66 18.47
C ARG A 107 -6.18 -8.54 17.75
N ALA A 108 -6.64 -7.33 17.48
CA ALA A 108 -7.92 -7.08 16.83
C ALA A 108 -7.93 -7.59 15.38
N ASN A 109 -6.87 -7.32 14.62
CA ASN A 109 -6.73 -7.82 13.25
C ASN A 109 -6.64 -9.35 13.20
N ARG A 110 -5.97 -10.00 14.17
CA ARG A 110 -5.98 -11.47 14.26
C ARG A 110 -7.39 -12.04 14.44
N ILE A 111 -8.23 -11.37 15.22
CA ILE A 111 -9.66 -11.76 15.37
C ILE A 111 -10.42 -11.51 14.06
N ALA A 112 -10.20 -10.36 13.41
CA ALA A 112 -10.83 -10.03 12.15
C ALA A 112 -10.48 -11.02 11.02
N ILE A 113 -9.21 -11.43 10.95
CA ILE A 113 -8.73 -12.41 9.96
C ILE A 113 -9.34 -13.79 10.25
N ASP A 114 -9.42 -14.22 11.51
CA ASP A 114 -10.09 -15.48 11.85
C ASP A 114 -11.57 -15.47 11.46
N GLN A 115 -12.27 -14.35 11.69
CA GLN A 115 -13.66 -14.18 11.25
C GLN A 115 -13.77 -14.28 9.72
N ALA A 116 -12.93 -13.54 8.99
CA ALA A 116 -12.90 -13.58 7.53
C ALA A 116 -12.57 -14.98 6.99
N ARG A 117 -11.61 -15.69 7.62
CA ARG A 117 -11.28 -17.08 7.29
C ARG A 117 -12.48 -18.00 7.41
N ARG A 118 -13.25 -17.92 8.50
CA ARG A 118 -14.45 -18.74 8.68
C ARG A 118 -15.50 -18.44 7.62
N THR A 119 -15.69 -17.16 7.27
CA THR A 119 -16.58 -16.75 6.18
C THR A 119 -16.13 -17.33 4.84
N GLU A 120 -14.84 -17.21 4.48
CA GLU A 120 -14.33 -17.76 3.21
C GLU A 120 -14.38 -19.29 3.18
N ARG A 121 -14.19 -19.96 4.32
CA ARG A 121 -14.38 -21.42 4.46
C ARG A 121 -15.81 -21.87 4.22
N GLN A 122 -16.80 -21.04 4.57
CA GLN A 122 -18.20 -21.33 4.21
C GLN A 122 -18.44 -21.08 2.72
N ARG A 123 -17.94 -19.94 2.20
CA ARG A 123 -18.08 -19.59 0.78
C ARG A 123 -17.45 -20.62 -0.14
N MET A 124 -16.32 -21.23 0.22
CA MET A 124 -15.68 -22.24 -0.63
C MET A 124 -16.53 -23.51 -0.85
N HIS A 125 -17.55 -23.73 -0.02
CA HIS A 125 -18.49 -24.86 -0.12
C HIS A 125 -19.93 -24.39 -0.42
N ASP A 126 -20.14 -23.11 -0.75
CA ASP A 126 -21.45 -22.55 -0.98
C ASP A 126 -21.90 -22.83 -2.42
N GLU A 127 -22.90 -23.69 -2.58
CA GLU A 127 -23.45 -24.10 -3.88
C GLU A 127 -24.08 -22.92 -4.66
N ARG A 128 -24.35 -21.79 -4.01
CA ARG A 128 -24.82 -20.57 -4.68
C ARG A 128 -23.72 -19.82 -5.43
N LEU A 129 -22.45 -20.12 -5.16
CA LEU A 129 -21.30 -19.52 -5.87
C LEU A 129 -20.91 -20.36 -7.08
N SER A 130 -20.39 -19.69 -8.12
CA SER A 130 -19.76 -20.38 -9.24
C SER A 130 -18.51 -21.16 -8.79
N PRO A 131 -18.04 -22.16 -9.55
CA PRO A 131 -16.78 -22.86 -9.25
C PRO A 131 -15.59 -21.91 -9.09
N ALA A 132 -15.53 -20.85 -9.91
CA ALA A 132 -14.50 -19.81 -9.79
C ALA A 132 -14.62 -19.03 -8.47
N GLY A 133 -15.83 -18.69 -8.05
CA GLY A 133 -16.09 -18.02 -6.76
C GLY A 133 -15.74 -18.90 -5.55
N GLN A 134 -16.05 -20.20 -5.62
CA GLN A 134 -15.65 -21.17 -4.59
C GLN A 134 -14.12 -21.32 -4.52
N HIS A 135 -13.47 -21.40 -5.68
CA HIS A 135 -12.01 -21.49 -5.76
C HIS A 135 -11.34 -20.23 -5.19
N GLU A 136 -11.82 -19.03 -5.54
CA GLU A 136 -11.31 -17.78 -5.00
C GLU A 136 -11.48 -17.71 -3.47
N ALA A 137 -12.66 -18.09 -2.95
CA ALA A 137 -12.90 -18.19 -1.52
C ALA A 137 -11.91 -19.16 -0.85
N GLY A 138 -11.65 -20.31 -1.48
CA GLY A 138 -10.62 -21.25 -1.03
C GLY A 138 -9.23 -20.63 -0.97
N ARG A 139 -8.80 -19.88 -1.99
CA ARG A 139 -7.50 -19.18 -1.97
C ARG A 139 -7.41 -18.14 -0.85
N ARG A 140 -8.47 -17.34 -0.66
CA ARG A 140 -8.54 -16.34 0.42
C ARG A 140 -8.50 -16.99 1.79
N MET A 141 -9.22 -18.10 1.98
CA MET A 141 -9.22 -18.86 3.22
C MET A 141 -7.80 -19.32 3.60
N HIS A 142 -7.07 -19.97 2.68
CA HIS A 142 -5.68 -20.39 2.93
C HIS A 142 -4.75 -19.20 3.19
N ARG A 143 -4.89 -18.10 2.43
CA ARG A 143 -4.13 -16.87 2.68
C ARG A 143 -4.39 -16.31 4.08
N TYR A 144 -5.63 -16.37 4.57
CA TYR A 144 -5.95 -15.95 5.93
C TYR A 144 -5.38 -16.91 6.99
N GLU A 145 -5.27 -18.21 6.70
CA GLU A 145 -4.53 -19.15 7.56
C GLU A 145 -3.05 -18.78 7.67
N ASP A 146 -2.41 -18.42 6.55
CA ASP A 146 -1.02 -17.94 6.55
C ASP A 146 -0.85 -16.65 7.37
N LEU A 147 -1.81 -15.73 7.30
CA LEU A 147 -1.78 -14.48 8.09
C LEU A 147 -2.01 -14.71 9.60
N LEU A 148 -2.59 -15.85 9.99
CA LEU A 148 -2.87 -16.21 11.39
C LEU A 148 -1.72 -16.94 12.11
N GLN A 149 -0.61 -17.21 11.40
CA GLN A 149 0.61 -17.77 12.00
C GLN A 149 1.07 -16.92 13.20
N LYS A 150 1.57 -17.58 14.25
CA LYS A 150 1.69 -16.99 15.60
C LYS A 150 2.56 -15.73 15.67
N ASP A 151 3.59 -15.65 14.83
CA ASP A 151 4.61 -14.61 14.91
C ASP A 151 4.36 -13.43 13.96
N ARG A 152 3.20 -13.42 13.28
CA ARG A 152 2.84 -12.34 12.35
C ARG A 152 2.15 -11.19 13.07
N GLN A 153 2.60 -9.98 12.77
CA GLN A 153 2.11 -8.74 13.38
C GLN A 153 1.31 -7.92 12.35
N ILE A 154 0.01 -8.20 12.23
CA ILE A 154 -0.85 -7.55 11.24
C ILE A 154 -1.39 -6.21 11.78
N LEU A 155 -0.86 -5.11 11.25
CA LEU A 155 -1.18 -3.74 11.66
C LEU A 155 -2.51 -3.22 11.10
N ALA A 156 -2.89 -3.65 9.90
CA ALA A 156 -4.15 -3.29 9.26
C ALA A 156 -4.68 -4.48 8.45
N PHE A 157 -6.01 -4.61 8.38
CA PHE A 157 -6.67 -5.65 7.60
C PHE A 157 -8.09 -5.21 7.22
N ASP A 158 -8.41 -5.31 5.93
CA ASP A 158 -9.77 -5.17 5.41
C ASP A 158 -10.03 -6.28 4.38
N PRO A 159 -10.99 -7.20 4.61
CA PRO A 159 -11.28 -8.28 3.68
C PRO A 159 -12.09 -7.84 2.44
N LEU A 160 -12.58 -6.60 2.40
CA LEU A 160 -13.45 -6.10 1.34
C LEU A 160 -12.77 -6.10 -0.04
N GLY A 161 -13.51 -6.52 -1.07
CA GLY A 161 -13.03 -6.51 -2.46
C GLY A 161 -11.81 -7.39 -2.63
N ALA A 162 -10.74 -6.87 -3.23
CA ALA A 162 -9.45 -7.57 -3.35
C ALA A 162 -8.75 -7.76 -1.99
N GLY A 163 -9.12 -6.96 -0.99
CA GLY A 163 -8.57 -6.99 0.36
C GLY A 163 -7.32 -6.12 0.50
N ARG A 164 -7.10 -5.65 1.73
CA ARG A 164 -5.98 -4.79 2.10
C ARG A 164 -5.35 -5.29 3.39
N VAL A 165 -4.03 -5.14 3.51
CA VAL A 165 -3.28 -5.66 4.65
C VAL A 165 -1.99 -4.89 4.87
N ALA A 166 -1.59 -4.72 6.13
CA ALA A 166 -0.26 -4.25 6.48
C ALA A 166 0.35 -5.14 7.56
N GLU A 167 1.60 -5.55 7.37
CA GLU A 167 2.35 -6.40 8.31
C GLU A 167 3.63 -5.70 8.77
N VAL A 168 4.00 -5.94 10.02
CA VAL A 168 5.19 -5.40 10.67
C VAL A 168 6.21 -6.50 10.90
N PHE A 169 7.47 -6.18 10.63
CA PHE A 169 8.65 -6.92 11.04
C PHE A 169 9.42 -6.10 12.09
N GLY A 170 9.70 -6.70 13.25
CA GLY A 170 10.37 -6.04 14.38
C GLY A 170 9.40 -5.43 15.41
N ASP A 171 9.96 -4.75 16.42
CA ASP A 171 9.17 -4.11 17.49
C ASP A 171 8.86 -2.66 17.11
N LEU A 172 7.71 -2.43 16.48
CA LEU A 172 7.27 -1.11 16.04
C LEU A 172 7.16 -0.10 17.20
N GLY A 173 6.85 -0.56 18.42
CA GLY A 173 6.73 0.30 19.59
C GLY A 173 8.08 0.80 20.13
N LYS A 174 9.18 0.08 19.86
CA LYS A 174 10.54 0.41 20.33
C LYS A 174 11.52 0.76 19.22
N ALA A 175 11.06 0.75 17.97
CA ALA A 175 11.86 1.07 16.80
C ALA A 175 12.41 2.50 16.90
N GLN A 176 13.73 2.64 16.71
CA GLN A 176 14.41 3.92 16.58
C GLN A 176 14.24 4.49 15.18
N ARG A 177 14.05 3.62 14.18
CA ARG A 177 13.80 3.98 12.77
C ARG A 177 12.77 3.02 12.17
N ILE A 178 11.92 3.53 11.30
CA ILE A 178 10.83 2.76 10.69
C ILE A 178 10.95 2.85 9.18
N SER A 179 10.91 1.70 8.52
CA SER A 179 10.89 1.59 7.07
C SER A 179 9.51 1.13 6.61
N VAL A 180 8.96 1.74 5.56
CA VAL A 180 7.65 1.38 5.01
C VAL A 180 7.81 1.03 3.54
N VAL A 181 7.54 -0.22 3.18
CA VAL A 181 7.53 -0.68 1.79
C VAL A 181 6.14 -0.43 1.20
N VAL A 182 6.08 0.42 0.18
CA VAL A 182 4.88 0.77 -0.58
C VAL A 182 4.96 0.08 -1.95
N PRO A 183 4.17 -0.97 -2.19
CA PRO A 183 4.25 -1.77 -3.40
C PRO A 183 3.53 -1.11 -4.58
N GLY A 184 3.58 -1.77 -5.75
CA GLY A 184 2.96 -1.32 -6.98
C GLY A 184 1.62 -1.99 -7.31
N VAL A 185 1.35 -2.08 -8.61
CA VAL A 185 0.15 -2.74 -9.17
C VAL A 185 0.03 -4.21 -8.75
N ASP A 186 -1.15 -4.79 -8.93
CA ASP A 186 -1.47 -6.19 -8.60
C ASP A 186 -1.25 -6.57 -7.12
N THR A 187 -1.20 -5.56 -6.25
CA THR A 187 -1.14 -5.74 -4.81
C THR A 187 -2.54 -5.91 -4.23
N ASP A 188 -2.79 -7.08 -3.65
CA ASP A 188 -4.00 -7.41 -2.89
C ASP A 188 -3.67 -8.45 -1.80
N VAL A 189 -4.68 -8.94 -1.06
CA VAL A 189 -4.42 -9.90 0.02
C VAL A 189 -3.86 -11.24 -0.46
N LEU A 190 -4.23 -11.70 -1.66
CA LEU A 190 -3.74 -12.96 -2.23
C LEU A 190 -2.28 -12.83 -2.68
N ASN A 191 -1.93 -11.70 -3.28
CA ASN A 191 -0.59 -11.40 -3.80
C ASN A 191 0.34 -10.73 -2.77
N PHE A 192 -0.16 -10.44 -1.57
CA PHE A 192 0.61 -9.82 -0.48
C PHE A 192 1.87 -10.64 -0.10
N GLN A 193 1.81 -11.96 -0.29
CA GLN A 193 2.89 -12.90 -0.05
C GLN A 193 2.94 -13.92 -1.20
N ARG A 194 4.14 -14.28 -1.65
CA ARG A 194 4.33 -15.28 -2.71
C ARG A 194 5.43 -16.27 -2.31
N THR A 195 5.27 -17.51 -2.73
CA THR A 195 6.31 -18.54 -2.61
C THR A 195 7.31 -18.41 -3.75
N ASP A 196 6.80 -18.32 -4.99
CA ASP A 196 7.62 -18.05 -6.17
C ASP A 196 7.78 -16.55 -6.36
N ARG A 197 9.01 -16.11 -6.62
CA ARG A 197 9.38 -14.68 -6.70
C ARG A 197 8.97 -13.93 -5.43
N GLU A 198 9.36 -14.47 -4.26
CA GLU A 198 9.03 -13.93 -2.93
C GLU A 198 9.25 -12.41 -2.84
N PHE A 199 10.39 -11.92 -3.35
CA PHE A 199 10.79 -10.51 -3.31
C PHE A 199 10.01 -9.60 -4.27
N SER A 200 9.10 -10.15 -5.08
CA SER A 200 8.14 -9.37 -5.86
C SER A 200 6.84 -9.09 -5.10
N ALA A 201 6.74 -9.52 -3.83
CA ALA A 201 5.56 -9.33 -3.00
C ALA A 201 5.90 -8.52 -1.73
N PRO A 202 4.96 -7.74 -1.19
CA PRO A 202 5.22 -6.87 -0.04
C PRO A 202 5.86 -7.56 1.17
N VAL A 203 5.43 -8.78 1.51
CA VAL A 203 6.01 -9.57 2.62
C VAL A 203 7.47 -9.91 2.37
N GLY A 204 7.82 -10.37 1.16
CA GLY A 204 9.19 -10.70 0.82
C GLY A 204 10.09 -9.47 0.77
N MET A 205 9.61 -8.38 0.17
CA MET A 205 10.31 -7.10 0.12
C MET A 205 10.65 -6.58 1.52
N ALA A 206 9.64 -6.49 2.40
CA ALA A 206 9.82 -5.96 3.76
C ALA A 206 10.66 -6.89 4.65
N ARG A 207 10.49 -8.21 4.52
CA ARG A 207 11.32 -9.19 5.24
C ARG A 207 12.78 -9.08 4.83
N SER A 208 13.06 -9.00 3.53
CA SER A 208 14.41 -8.86 2.99
C SER A 208 15.06 -7.57 3.51
N LEU A 209 14.35 -6.45 3.43
CA LEU A 209 14.81 -5.16 3.96
C LEU A 209 15.09 -5.22 5.47
N TYR A 210 14.18 -5.80 6.26
CA TYR A 210 14.36 -5.93 7.71
C TYR A 210 15.60 -6.75 8.08
N LEU A 211 15.85 -7.84 7.36
CA LEU A 211 17.03 -8.68 7.58
C LEU A 211 18.33 -7.96 7.18
N GLU A 212 18.30 -7.23 6.07
CA GLU A 212 19.46 -6.44 5.62
C GLU A 212 19.77 -5.29 6.59
N GLU A 213 18.77 -4.54 7.05
CA GLU A 213 18.94 -3.48 8.06
C GLU A 213 19.55 -4.03 9.36
N ARG A 214 19.09 -5.19 9.82
CA ARG A 214 19.64 -5.85 11.02
C ARG A 214 21.06 -6.36 10.82
N THR A 215 21.43 -6.73 9.59
CA THR A 215 22.77 -7.17 9.24
C THR A 215 23.72 -5.97 9.17
N ALA A 216 23.28 -4.88 8.55
CA ALA A 216 24.05 -3.64 8.43
C ALA A 216 24.28 -2.95 9.78
N SER A 217 23.29 -2.96 10.68
CA SER A 217 23.44 -2.41 12.04
C SER A 217 22.64 -3.17 13.09
N PRO A 218 23.23 -4.21 13.72
CA PRO A 218 22.57 -4.97 14.78
C PRO A 218 22.18 -4.14 16.02
N ALA A 219 22.86 -3.02 16.24
CA ALA A 219 22.60 -2.11 17.37
C ALA A 219 21.40 -1.18 17.13
N THR A 220 21.06 -0.89 15.87
CA THR A 220 19.95 -0.01 15.52
C THR A 220 18.65 -0.81 15.54
N ARG A 221 17.71 -0.44 16.41
CA ARG A 221 16.40 -1.10 16.45
C ARG A 221 15.52 -0.57 15.31
N THR A 222 15.37 -1.34 14.25
CA THR A 222 14.45 -0.99 13.15
C THR A 222 13.13 -1.75 13.25
N ALA A 223 12.11 -1.23 12.58
CA ALA A 223 10.91 -1.98 12.22
C ALA A 223 10.55 -1.70 10.76
N VAL A 224 10.17 -2.72 10.01
CA VAL A 224 9.78 -2.59 8.60
C VAL A 224 8.32 -2.95 8.43
N ILE A 225 7.57 -2.13 7.68
CA ILE A 225 6.15 -2.34 7.42
C ILE A 225 5.98 -2.72 5.94
N ALA A 226 5.48 -3.94 5.69
CA ALA A 226 4.91 -4.30 4.38
C ALA A 226 3.53 -3.66 4.27
N TRP A 227 3.40 -2.57 3.51
CA TRP A 227 2.18 -1.77 3.49
C TRP A 227 1.38 -1.93 2.20
N ALA A 228 0.45 -2.88 2.21
CA ALA A 228 -0.55 -3.09 1.15
C ALA A 228 -1.94 -2.62 1.60
N ASP A 229 -2.00 -1.51 2.36
CA ASP A 229 -3.26 -0.93 2.84
C ASP A 229 -3.72 0.27 1.99
N TYR A 230 -3.68 0.07 0.67
CA TYR A 230 -4.40 0.89 -0.30
C TYR A 230 -4.96 0.01 -1.43
N THR A 231 -5.85 0.55 -2.26
CA THR A 231 -6.36 -0.16 -3.42
C THR A 231 -5.41 0.08 -4.60
N ALA A 232 -4.57 -0.90 -4.91
CA ALA A 232 -3.67 -0.84 -6.05
C ALA A 232 -4.43 -1.01 -7.38
N PRO A 233 -3.91 -0.47 -8.50
CA PRO A 233 -4.38 -0.83 -9.83
C PRO A 233 -4.25 -2.35 -10.08
N SER A 234 -5.20 -2.92 -10.81
CA SER A 234 -5.10 -4.28 -11.35
C SER A 234 -4.47 -4.24 -12.74
N GLY A 235 -3.32 -4.88 -12.90
CA GLY A 235 -2.51 -4.89 -14.10
C GLY A 235 -2.00 -3.51 -14.52
N LEU A 236 -1.56 -3.42 -15.77
CA LEU A 236 -1.00 -2.21 -16.40
C LEU A 236 -2.03 -1.45 -17.26
N GLY A 237 -3.31 -1.52 -16.89
CA GLY A 237 -4.41 -0.86 -17.61
C GLY A 237 -4.58 0.62 -17.29
N MET A 238 -5.75 1.19 -17.63
CA MET A 238 -6.07 2.61 -17.41
C MET A 238 -5.94 3.05 -15.95
N ASP A 239 -6.32 2.20 -14.99
CA ASP A 239 -6.15 2.50 -13.56
C ASP A 239 -4.67 2.70 -13.18
N ALA A 240 -3.75 1.98 -13.82
CA ALA A 240 -2.32 2.12 -13.61
C ALA A 240 -1.72 3.29 -14.39
N ALA A 241 -2.36 3.75 -15.47
CA ALA A 241 -1.93 4.92 -16.23
C ALA A 241 -2.40 6.26 -15.62
N THR A 242 -3.37 6.24 -14.70
CA THR A 242 -3.93 7.43 -14.04
C THR A 242 -3.45 7.57 -12.60
N GLY A 243 -3.62 8.76 -12.02
CA GLY A 243 -3.25 9.07 -10.64
C GLY A 243 -4.31 8.71 -9.59
N VAL A 244 -5.52 8.28 -9.98
CA VAL A 244 -6.67 8.16 -9.05
C VAL A 244 -6.41 7.17 -7.91
N ARG A 245 -5.82 6.00 -8.20
CA ARG A 245 -5.46 5.03 -7.16
C ARG A 245 -4.34 5.55 -6.26
N ALA A 246 -3.39 6.30 -6.84
CA ALA A 246 -2.32 6.93 -6.09
C ALA A 246 -2.83 8.02 -5.13
N GLU A 247 -3.80 8.85 -5.54
CA GLU A 247 -4.44 9.85 -4.67
C GLU A 247 -5.16 9.20 -3.48
N GLN A 248 -5.91 8.13 -3.72
CA GLN A 248 -6.57 7.36 -2.64
C GLN A 248 -5.55 6.71 -1.71
N GLY A 249 -4.47 6.15 -2.27
CA GLY A 249 -3.37 5.58 -1.50
C GLY A 249 -2.62 6.62 -0.68
N ALA A 250 -2.40 7.81 -1.22
CA ALA A 250 -1.68 8.90 -0.56
C ALA A 250 -2.38 9.34 0.74
N VAL A 251 -3.71 9.44 0.73
CA VAL A 251 -4.50 9.75 1.94
C VAL A 251 -4.29 8.68 3.02
N ARG A 252 -4.29 7.40 2.64
CA ARG A 252 -4.08 6.28 3.59
C ARG A 252 -2.64 6.22 4.09
N LEU A 253 -1.66 6.49 3.23
CA LEU A 253 -0.24 6.51 3.58
C LEU A 253 0.05 7.64 4.59
N ASP A 254 -0.47 8.85 4.33
CA ASP A 254 -0.35 9.98 5.25
C ASP A 254 -0.98 9.65 6.62
N ALA A 255 -2.18 9.06 6.62
CA ALA A 255 -2.84 8.63 7.84
C ALA A 255 -2.04 7.58 8.62
N LEU A 256 -1.43 6.60 7.95
CA LEU A 256 -0.52 5.63 8.58
C LEU A 256 0.65 6.36 9.24
N VAL A 257 1.42 7.12 8.47
CA VAL A 257 2.70 7.70 8.93
C VAL A 257 2.49 8.65 10.11
N ARG A 258 1.41 9.44 10.10
CA ARG A 258 1.06 10.34 11.22
C ARG A 258 0.74 9.60 12.52
N THR A 259 0.37 8.33 12.43
CA THR A 259 -0.17 7.56 13.56
C THR A 259 0.75 6.44 14.03
N LEU A 260 1.88 6.23 13.33
CA LEU A 260 2.97 5.38 13.80
C LEU A 260 3.44 5.84 15.18
N PRO A 261 3.78 4.92 16.09
CA PRO A 261 4.19 5.28 17.44
C PRO A 261 5.48 6.13 17.47
N GLY A 262 5.64 6.86 18.57
CA GLY A 262 6.84 7.66 18.83
C GLY A 262 7.07 8.79 17.83
N ARG A 263 8.33 9.22 17.74
CA ARG A 263 8.79 10.26 16.81
C ARG A 263 9.91 9.76 15.89
N SER A 264 10.06 8.44 15.81
CA SER A 264 11.11 7.78 15.03
C SER A 264 11.05 8.23 13.58
N PRO A 265 12.19 8.56 12.95
CA PRO A 265 12.26 8.83 11.52
C PRO A 265 11.68 7.69 10.71
N VAL A 266 11.05 8.03 9.59
CA VAL A 266 10.40 7.12 8.66
C VAL A 266 11.08 7.23 7.30
N ALA A 267 11.48 6.09 6.75
CA ALA A 267 11.90 5.96 5.36
C ALA A 267 10.83 5.24 4.57
N LEU A 268 10.41 5.81 3.43
CA LEU A 268 9.46 5.19 2.50
C LEU A 268 10.22 4.54 1.35
N TYR A 269 9.88 3.30 1.02
CA TYR A 269 10.46 2.52 -0.07
C TYR A 269 9.36 2.17 -1.06
N CYS A 270 9.29 2.93 -2.14
CA CYS A 270 8.13 2.98 -3.01
C CYS A 270 8.48 2.34 -4.36
N HIS A 271 7.95 1.14 -4.57
CA HIS A 271 8.27 0.32 -5.73
C HIS A 271 7.20 0.46 -6.82
N SER A 272 7.62 0.60 -8.09
CA SER A 272 6.71 0.64 -9.22
C SER A 272 5.62 1.71 -9.04
N TYR A 273 4.33 1.40 -9.22
CA TYR A 273 3.23 2.34 -8.97
C TYR A 273 3.20 2.91 -7.54
N GLY A 274 3.83 2.26 -6.56
CA GLY A 274 4.01 2.81 -5.21
C GLY A 274 4.77 4.13 -5.20
N SER A 275 5.69 4.35 -6.17
CA SER A 275 6.38 5.64 -6.34
C SER A 275 5.42 6.79 -6.65
N VAL A 276 4.34 6.51 -7.41
CA VAL A 276 3.26 7.46 -7.72
C VAL A 276 2.50 7.80 -6.44
N VAL A 277 2.16 6.79 -5.62
CA VAL A 277 1.51 6.96 -4.30
C VAL A 277 2.36 7.87 -3.41
N CYS A 278 3.66 7.58 -3.29
CA CYS A 278 4.58 8.37 -2.47
C CYS A 278 4.80 9.78 -3.02
N GLY A 279 4.86 9.94 -4.35
CA GLY A 279 4.98 11.24 -5.00
C GLY A 279 3.77 12.13 -4.73
N VAL A 280 2.56 11.59 -4.89
CA VAL A 280 1.31 12.31 -4.58
C VAL A 280 1.20 12.64 -3.09
N ALA A 281 1.64 11.74 -2.21
CA ALA A 281 1.63 11.97 -0.77
C ALA A 281 2.69 12.98 -0.29
N ALA A 282 3.79 13.16 -1.03
CA ALA A 282 5.02 13.79 -0.53
C ALA A 282 4.81 15.16 0.16
N HIS A 283 3.94 15.99 -0.40
CA HIS A 283 3.67 17.34 0.08
C HIS A 283 2.84 17.41 1.37
N THR A 284 2.13 16.34 1.74
CA THR A 284 1.36 16.28 2.99
C THR A 284 2.10 15.54 4.09
N LEU A 285 3.03 14.64 3.74
CA LEU A 285 3.72 13.80 4.72
C LEU A 285 4.37 14.61 5.86
N PRO A 286 4.28 14.13 7.12
CA PRO A 286 4.89 14.81 8.25
C PRO A 286 6.42 14.79 8.17
N SER A 287 7.08 15.77 8.78
CA SER A 287 8.55 15.92 8.77
C SER A 287 9.35 14.76 9.38
N ARG A 288 8.69 13.81 10.06
CA ARG A 288 9.31 12.55 10.48
C ARG A 288 9.65 11.64 9.29
N VAL A 289 9.00 11.82 8.13
CA VAL A 289 9.45 11.18 6.89
C VAL A 289 10.72 11.86 6.45
N SER A 290 11.84 11.18 6.66
CA SER A 290 13.17 11.72 6.38
C SER A 290 13.66 11.35 4.98
N ASP A 291 13.14 10.25 4.43
CA ASP A 291 13.63 9.64 3.20
C ASP A 291 12.46 9.05 2.39
N ILE A 292 12.46 9.30 1.08
CA ILE A 292 11.57 8.66 0.10
C ILE A 292 12.48 8.06 -0.97
N ALA A 293 12.60 6.74 -0.98
CA ALA A 293 13.35 5.98 -1.97
C ALA A 293 12.39 5.33 -2.96
N VAL A 294 12.53 5.65 -4.25
CA VAL A 294 11.73 5.06 -5.32
C VAL A 294 12.55 4.06 -6.14
N ALA A 295 11.95 2.93 -6.48
CA ALA A 295 12.60 1.85 -7.21
C ALA A 295 11.73 1.38 -8.38
N GLY A 296 12.31 1.27 -9.57
CA GLY A 296 11.56 0.89 -10.78
C GLY A 296 10.37 1.82 -11.03
N SER A 297 10.57 3.14 -10.85
CA SER A 297 9.49 4.12 -10.83
C SER A 297 9.02 4.50 -12.25
N PRO A 298 7.71 4.48 -12.57
CA PRO A 298 7.17 5.11 -13.77
C PRO A 298 7.08 6.64 -13.66
N GLY A 299 7.29 7.21 -12.46
CA GLY A 299 7.23 8.64 -12.19
C GLY A 299 6.57 8.96 -10.85
N MET A 300 6.62 10.22 -10.42
CA MET A 300 6.11 10.68 -9.12
C MET A 300 5.03 11.78 -9.23
N ARG A 301 4.42 11.92 -10.41
CA ARG A 301 3.44 12.96 -10.79
C ARG A 301 3.94 14.40 -10.65
N VAL A 302 5.24 14.58 -10.84
CA VAL A 302 5.91 15.88 -10.86
C VAL A 302 6.97 15.91 -11.96
N ALA A 303 7.38 17.11 -12.38
CA ALA A 303 8.44 17.28 -13.36
C ALA A 303 9.85 17.20 -12.73
N ASN A 304 9.98 17.52 -11.44
CA ASN A 304 11.22 17.43 -10.68
C ASN A 304 10.95 17.32 -9.17
N ALA A 305 11.96 16.91 -8.41
CA ALA A 305 11.88 16.65 -6.98
C ALA A 305 11.48 17.88 -6.15
N ALA A 306 11.79 19.11 -6.60
CA ALA A 306 11.42 20.33 -5.86
C ALA A 306 9.90 20.53 -5.80
N GLN A 307 9.16 20.04 -6.81
CA GLN A 307 7.69 20.09 -6.86
C GLN A 307 7.02 19.06 -5.94
N LEU A 308 7.77 18.13 -5.34
CA LEU A 308 7.22 17.24 -4.31
C LEU A 308 6.91 17.99 -3.01
N HIS A 309 7.43 19.21 -2.84
CA HIS A 309 7.21 20.06 -1.67
C HIS A 309 7.45 19.35 -0.33
N THR A 310 8.48 18.50 -0.29
CA THR A 310 8.84 17.70 0.89
C THR A 310 10.22 18.09 1.42
N SER A 311 10.42 17.91 2.72
CA SER A 311 11.75 17.99 3.35
C SER A 311 12.52 16.67 3.30
N ALA A 312 11.86 15.57 2.89
CA ALA A 312 12.51 14.27 2.79
C ALA A 312 13.58 14.27 1.70
N ARG A 313 14.64 13.50 1.91
CA ARG A 313 15.59 13.18 0.83
C ARG A 313 14.91 12.25 -0.16
N VAL A 314 14.99 12.62 -1.44
CA VAL A 314 14.43 11.82 -2.53
C VAL A 314 15.55 11.01 -3.16
N TRP A 315 15.42 9.70 -3.09
CA TRP A 315 16.33 8.73 -3.66
C TRP A 315 15.65 7.99 -4.80
N ALA A 316 16.40 7.65 -5.84
CA ALA A 316 15.88 6.91 -6.98
C ALA A 316 16.85 5.82 -7.41
N THR A 317 16.31 4.68 -7.81
CA THR A 317 17.10 3.58 -8.40
C THR A 317 16.30 2.91 -9.51
N ARG A 318 17.00 2.52 -10.58
CA ARG A 318 16.44 1.72 -11.67
C ARG A 318 17.49 0.73 -12.13
N ASP A 319 17.13 -0.54 -12.20
CA ASP A 319 17.93 -1.59 -12.80
C ASP A 319 18.02 -1.40 -14.32
N ALA A 320 19.14 -1.77 -14.93
CA ALA A 320 19.36 -1.59 -16.35
C ALA A 320 18.43 -2.45 -17.21
N ASP A 321 17.98 -3.60 -16.70
CA ASP A 321 17.07 -4.52 -17.39
C ASP A 321 15.60 -4.30 -16.99
N ASP A 322 15.28 -3.23 -16.26
CA ASP A 322 13.90 -2.92 -15.89
C ASP A 322 13.13 -2.35 -17.09
N TRP A 323 12.07 -3.04 -17.50
CA TRP A 323 11.17 -2.61 -18.59
C TRP A 323 10.55 -1.23 -18.35
N ILE A 324 10.52 -0.76 -17.10
CA ILE A 324 10.04 0.59 -16.79
C ILE A 324 10.84 1.67 -17.54
N GLN A 325 12.08 1.39 -17.96
CA GLN A 325 12.86 2.33 -18.77
C GLN A 325 12.17 2.75 -20.07
N ASP A 326 11.25 1.92 -20.58
CA ASP A 326 10.54 2.13 -21.84
C ASP A 326 9.19 2.86 -21.65
N VAL A 327 8.79 3.20 -20.41
CA VAL A 327 7.52 3.92 -20.23
C VAL A 327 7.64 5.40 -20.63
N PRO A 328 6.57 6.00 -21.16
CA PRO A 328 6.57 7.42 -21.47
C PRO A 328 6.57 8.27 -20.18
N TYR A 329 7.72 8.84 -19.84
CA TYR A 329 7.95 9.71 -18.68
C TYR A 329 7.38 11.12 -18.85
N LEU A 330 6.07 11.21 -19.02
CA LEU A 330 5.31 12.45 -19.14
C LEU A 330 3.97 12.31 -18.42
N GLU A 331 3.31 13.44 -18.22
CA GLU A 331 1.94 13.48 -17.76
C GLU A 331 1.14 14.47 -18.59
N VAL A 332 0.07 13.99 -19.24
CA VAL A 332 -0.79 14.81 -20.10
C VAL A 332 -2.24 14.41 -19.89
N GLY A 333 -3.08 15.37 -19.49
CA GLY A 333 -4.51 15.15 -19.32
C GLY A 333 -4.85 14.08 -18.27
N GLY A 334 -4.03 13.93 -17.22
CA GLY A 334 -4.23 12.94 -16.16
C GLY A 334 -3.60 11.57 -16.42
N LEU A 335 -3.07 11.33 -17.63
CA LEU A 335 -2.40 10.09 -18.03
C LEU A 335 -0.88 10.21 -17.91
N GLY A 336 -0.26 9.16 -17.39
CA GLY A 336 1.17 9.10 -17.12
C GLY A 336 1.54 9.64 -15.74
N HIS A 337 2.82 9.53 -15.39
CA HIS A 337 3.31 9.76 -14.03
C HIS A 337 4.43 10.80 -13.94
N GLY A 338 4.62 11.60 -14.99
CA GLY A 338 5.60 12.67 -15.00
C GLY A 338 7.03 12.18 -15.28
N ALA A 339 8.01 12.97 -14.84
CA ALA A 339 9.40 12.75 -15.20
C ALA A 339 10.02 11.52 -14.53
N ASP A 340 11.02 10.94 -15.19
CA ASP A 340 11.81 9.80 -14.70
C ASP A 340 12.65 10.20 -13.47
N PRO A 341 12.45 9.58 -12.29
CA PRO A 341 13.21 9.92 -11.10
C PRO A 341 14.72 9.64 -11.18
N VAL A 342 15.18 8.77 -12.07
CA VAL A 342 16.64 8.55 -12.26
C VAL A 342 17.26 9.51 -13.28
N SER A 343 16.44 10.34 -13.96
CA SER A 343 16.97 11.35 -14.88
C SER A 343 17.66 12.50 -14.14
N SER A 344 18.72 13.04 -14.74
CA SER A 344 19.48 14.16 -14.16
C SER A 344 18.63 15.41 -13.92
N GLY A 345 17.62 15.65 -14.77
CA GLY A 345 16.70 16.78 -14.67
C GLY A 345 15.68 16.67 -13.52
N PHE A 346 15.46 15.47 -12.97
CA PHE A 346 14.51 15.27 -11.89
C PHE A 346 15.05 15.77 -10.55
N GLY A 347 16.34 15.58 -10.28
CA GLY A 347 17.00 16.06 -9.05
C GLY A 347 16.90 15.13 -7.84
N ALA A 348 16.63 13.83 -8.04
CA ALA A 348 16.79 12.82 -6.99
C ALA A 348 18.26 12.39 -6.82
N ARG A 349 18.56 11.77 -5.69
CA ARG A 349 19.85 11.10 -5.42
C ARG A 349 19.81 9.70 -6.03
N VAL A 350 20.60 9.46 -7.07
CA VAL A 350 20.53 8.21 -7.84
C VAL A 350 21.46 7.15 -7.25
N LEU A 351 20.86 6.06 -6.78
CA LEU A 351 21.52 4.92 -6.15
C LEU A 351 21.83 3.82 -7.16
N SER A 352 22.88 3.05 -6.91
CA SER A 352 23.14 1.85 -7.69
C SER A 352 22.08 0.79 -7.46
N ALA A 353 21.71 0.12 -8.56
CA ALA A 353 20.82 -1.04 -8.58
C ALA A 353 21.58 -2.36 -8.82
N GLN A 354 22.93 -2.35 -8.85
CA GLN A 354 23.72 -3.48 -9.32
C GLN A 354 23.31 -4.81 -8.69
N GLY A 355 23.18 -5.83 -9.53
CA GLY A 355 22.77 -7.18 -9.14
C GLY A 355 21.26 -7.38 -9.05
N ALA A 356 20.45 -6.31 -9.01
CA ALA A 356 19.02 -6.42 -9.24
C ALA A 356 18.76 -6.95 -10.66
N LYS A 357 17.65 -7.64 -10.85
CA LYS A 357 17.26 -8.20 -12.15
C LYS A 357 15.83 -7.83 -12.47
N GLY A 358 15.68 -6.93 -13.44
CA GLY A 358 14.40 -6.45 -13.92
C GLY A 358 13.55 -5.80 -12.82
N HIS A 359 12.27 -5.67 -13.11
CA HIS A 359 11.37 -4.85 -12.30
C HIS A 359 11.13 -5.35 -10.87
N ALA A 360 11.25 -6.65 -10.61
CA ALA A 360 10.97 -7.24 -9.31
C ALA A 360 12.21 -7.38 -8.41
N GLY A 361 13.41 -7.11 -8.94
CA GLY A 361 14.68 -7.54 -8.34
C GLY A 361 15.23 -6.64 -7.21
N TYR A 362 14.64 -5.47 -6.96
CA TYR A 362 15.25 -4.44 -6.09
C TYR A 362 15.36 -4.81 -4.60
N PHE A 363 14.59 -5.81 -4.15
CA PHE A 363 14.63 -6.29 -2.77
C PHE A 363 15.26 -7.68 -2.66
N GLU A 364 15.84 -8.20 -3.75
CA GLU A 364 16.52 -9.49 -3.71
C GLU A 364 17.81 -9.40 -2.85
N PRO A 365 18.05 -10.38 -1.96
CA PRO A 365 19.29 -10.45 -1.18
C PRO A 365 20.55 -10.40 -2.05
N GLY A 366 21.55 -9.66 -1.60
CA GLY A 366 22.84 -9.54 -2.30
C GLY A 366 22.89 -8.45 -3.39
N THR A 367 21.78 -7.79 -3.68
CA THR A 367 21.75 -6.63 -4.59
C THR A 367 22.26 -5.35 -3.93
N GLU A 368 22.82 -4.42 -4.70
CA GLU A 368 23.19 -3.09 -4.20
C GLU A 368 21.98 -2.24 -3.87
N SER A 369 20.85 -2.44 -4.56
CA SER A 369 19.60 -1.73 -4.25
C SER A 369 19.10 -2.08 -2.84
N LEU A 370 19.06 -3.36 -2.46
CA LEU A 370 18.67 -3.77 -1.11
C LEU A 370 19.65 -3.24 -0.05
N ARG A 371 20.97 -3.33 -0.30
CA ARG A 371 21.99 -2.76 0.59
C ARG A 371 21.75 -1.27 0.81
N ASN A 372 21.59 -0.51 -0.27
CA ASN A 372 21.31 0.93 -0.21
C ASN A 372 20.04 1.24 0.57
N PHE A 373 18.98 0.44 0.38
CA PHE A 373 17.76 0.61 1.14
C PHE A 373 17.97 0.41 2.63
N ALA A 374 18.72 -0.62 3.01
CA ALA A 374 19.05 -0.88 4.40
C ALA A 374 19.88 0.25 5.03
N GLU A 375 20.91 0.75 4.34
CA GLU A 375 21.75 1.87 4.81
C GLU A 375 20.93 3.14 5.04
N ILE A 376 19.98 3.46 4.15
CA ILE A 376 19.00 4.55 4.35
C ILE A 376 18.10 4.28 5.57
N GLY A 377 17.66 3.03 5.72
CA GLY A 377 16.76 2.57 6.77
C GLY A 377 17.37 2.72 8.16
N ILE A 378 18.69 2.50 8.27
CA ILE A 378 19.46 2.70 9.51
C ILE A 378 20.04 4.13 9.65
N GLY A 379 20.02 4.94 8.58
CA GLY A 379 20.50 6.33 8.57
C GLY A 379 22.02 6.48 8.37
N ALA A 380 22.65 5.50 7.73
CA ALA A 380 24.07 5.46 7.38
C ALA A 380 24.27 5.91 5.93
N TYR A 381 23.96 7.18 5.67
CA TYR A 381 23.91 7.74 4.32
C TYR A 381 25.25 7.73 3.56
N ARG A 382 26.40 7.68 4.25
CA ARG A 382 27.72 7.57 3.61
C ARG A 382 28.08 6.14 3.17
N ALA A 383 27.30 5.16 3.59
CA ALA A 383 27.50 3.77 3.21
C ALA A 383 26.74 3.37 1.94
N VAL A 384 25.91 4.27 1.37
CA VAL A 384 25.17 4.01 0.14
C VAL A 384 26.09 4.06 -1.09
N SER A 385 25.91 3.15 -2.04
CA SER A 385 26.56 3.17 -3.35
C SER A 385 25.75 3.99 -4.35
N CYS A 386 26.36 5.03 -4.93
CA CYS A 386 25.75 5.81 -6.01
C CYS A 386 25.78 5.05 -7.35
N ALA A 387 24.86 5.38 -8.26
CA ALA A 387 24.83 4.77 -9.60
C ALA A 387 26.02 5.18 -10.49
N HIS A 388 26.67 6.30 -10.15
CA HIS A 388 27.84 6.84 -10.84
C HIS A 388 28.98 7.00 -9.83
N GLU A 389 30.23 6.88 -10.31
CA GLU A 389 31.45 6.88 -9.48
C GLU A 389 31.79 8.23 -8.83
N ASP A 390 30.95 9.27 -9.02
CA ASP A 390 31.21 10.64 -8.56
C ASP A 390 30.65 10.97 -7.17
N ASP A 391 30.07 9.98 -6.47
CA ASP A 391 29.45 10.08 -5.15
C ASP A 391 28.42 11.22 -5.01
N VAL A 392 27.86 11.71 -6.13
CA VAL A 392 26.94 12.86 -6.14
C VAL A 392 25.69 12.58 -5.31
N CYS A 393 25.24 11.32 -5.26
CA CYS A 393 24.09 10.92 -4.48
C CYS A 393 24.30 11.09 -2.96
N GLN A 394 25.55 11.16 -2.47
CA GLN A 394 25.88 11.37 -1.05
C GLN A 394 26.13 12.83 -0.68
N LYS A 395 26.22 13.74 -1.66
CA LYS A 395 26.63 15.14 -1.43
C LYS A 395 25.79 15.84 -0.36
N GLY A 396 26.46 16.42 0.64
CA GLY A 396 25.84 17.16 1.74
C GLY A 396 25.17 16.31 2.82
N LEU A 397 25.43 14.99 2.84
CA LEU A 397 24.90 14.09 3.86
C LEU A 397 25.92 13.85 4.98
N SER A 398 25.42 13.85 6.21
CA SER A 398 26.12 13.37 7.39
C SER A 398 25.39 12.14 7.90
N ASP A 399 26.14 11.12 8.32
CA ASP A 399 25.53 10.00 9.04
C ASP A 399 24.88 10.50 10.31
N MET A 400 23.68 9.97 10.61
CA MET A 400 22.98 10.29 11.85
C MET A 400 23.46 9.40 13.01
N ALA A 401 24.29 8.39 12.71
CA ALA A 401 24.80 7.42 13.65
C ALA A 401 26.34 7.50 13.75
N GLU A 402 26.85 8.28 14.71
CA GLU A 402 28.10 7.90 15.37
C GLU A 402 27.76 6.83 16.42
N ALA A 403 27.72 5.57 16.00
CA ALA A 403 27.69 4.44 16.93
C ALA A 403 28.47 3.27 16.30
N GLY A 404 29.60 2.95 16.93
CA GLY A 404 30.64 2.02 16.50
C GLY A 404 30.17 0.81 15.70
N ARG A 405 30.76 0.66 14.52
CA ARG A 405 30.89 -0.65 13.87
C ARG A 405 31.78 -1.51 14.77
N ALA A 406 31.27 -2.67 15.17
CA ALA A 406 32.07 -3.72 15.80
C ALA A 406 32.67 -4.60 14.71
#